data_AF-A0A9E2YVX4-F1
#
_entry.id   AF-A0A9E2YVX4-F1
#
_cell.length_a   1.000
_cell.length_b   1.000
_cell.length_c   1.000
_cell.angle_alpha   90.00
_cell.angle_beta   90.00
_cell.angle_gamma   90.00
#
_symmetry.space_group_name_H-M   'P 1'
#
loop_
_entity.id
_entity.type
_entity.pdbx_description
1 polymer ?
#
loop_
_entity_poly.entity_id
_entity_poly.type
_entity_poly.pdbx_seq_one_letter_code
_entity_poly.pdbx_strand_id
1 'polypeptide(L)'
;MASPFQVLTIGGRGIIDVGDGNGLSPLLQWWTMAIHPPLLYLGYVGFVVPFAFAFASLVTRQPGDAWIHTTRRWAIVTWLFQSTGILLGAGWAYAVLGWGGYWNWDAVENASLLPWITATAFLHSVMMQEKKGMMKVWNMVLVSATFFLCIFGTFLTRSGIVNSVHAFAQSPIGKYFVGFLAVGIAITIYFILDRLDYLKSEAQLESVVSRESSFLFNNLILLASCFAVLWGTLFPVISEAVTGEKISVDAPFFNRVNIPIGLFLMFLTGVGPLIAWRRSSVESLKRAFLWPAVAGLALMVVLAAFGVWQHPYALVSFGLCLFVAATILIEFWKGASAIKGKTGMALLPAMAELTHRNTRRYGGYIVHMAIVFMFIGFTGQAFNQNKTVEVTKGDKFQIGSYELTAIDEQSSENENYEWSRLIFDVKHGGRDLGTMAPEKRFYKTSRQPTSEVAIRRRLNEDLYLNFAGSSNDNQRSVVQAYVFPLVSWIWIGWWILFAGTLICLIPSKVRLQYARTEVVGVAKKDVTVTR
;
A
#
# COMPACT_ATOMS: atom_id res chain seq x y z
N MET A 1 12.45 -59.29 -35.13
CA MET A 1 11.40 -58.78 -34.22
C MET A 1 11.86 -57.42 -33.70
N ALA A 2 11.11 -56.35 -33.97
CA ALA A 2 11.37 -55.05 -33.38
C ALA A 2 11.12 -55.11 -31.86
N SER A 3 11.92 -54.40 -31.07
CA SER A 3 11.74 -54.34 -29.61
C SER A 3 10.34 -53.80 -29.30
N PRO A 4 9.56 -54.43 -28.41
CA PRO A 4 8.26 -53.91 -27.98
C PRO A 4 8.36 -52.58 -27.22
N PHE A 5 9.57 -52.08 -26.97
CA PHE A 5 9.86 -50.78 -26.35
C PHE A 5 10.41 -49.73 -27.32
N GLN A 6 10.30 -49.94 -28.64
CA GLN A 6 10.61 -48.87 -29.59
C GLN A 6 9.55 -47.76 -29.44
N VAL A 7 9.94 -46.67 -28.80
CA VAL A 7 9.14 -45.45 -28.72
C VAL A 7 8.89 -45.00 -30.16
N LEU A 8 7.66 -45.17 -30.63
CA LEU A 8 7.22 -44.67 -31.92
C LEU A 8 7.29 -43.14 -31.86
N THR A 9 8.32 -42.57 -32.48
CA THR A 9 8.42 -41.12 -32.64
C THR A 9 7.80 -40.72 -33.97
N ILE A 10 6.76 -39.89 -33.95
CA ILE A 10 6.19 -39.30 -35.17
C ILE A 10 6.75 -37.87 -35.27
N GLY A 11 7.57 -37.60 -36.29
CA GLY A 11 8.16 -36.26 -36.49
C GLY A 11 9.14 -35.82 -35.40
N GLY A 12 9.81 -36.75 -34.72
CA GLY A 12 10.79 -36.46 -33.66
C GLY A 12 10.21 -36.29 -32.25
N ARG A 13 8.89 -36.46 -32.05
CA ARG A 13 8.23 -36.43 -30.74
C ARG A 13 7.68 -37.80 -30.35
N GLY A 14 7.81 -38.19 -29.09
CA GLY A 14 7.30 -39.47 -28.59
C GLY A 14 5.77 -39.48 -28.48
N ILE A 15 5.11 -40.64 -28.55
CA ILE A 15 3.64 -40.77 -28.38
C ILE A 15 3.14 -40.22 -27.01
N ILE A 16 4.02 -40.10 -26.02
CA ILE A 16 3.75 -39.51 -24.69
C ILE A 16 4.23 -38.06 -24.55
N ASP A 17 4.78 -37.43 -25.60
CA ASP A 17 5.01 -35.98 -25.60
C ASP A 17 3.66 -35.29 -25.55
N VAL A 18 3.29 -34.85 -24.36
CA VAL A 18 2.19 -33.90 -24.18
C VAL A 18 2.61 -32.64 -24.93
N GLY A 19 1.81 -32.19 -25.89
CA GLY A 19 2.12 -30.94 -26.59
C GLY A 19 2.33 -29.81 -25.59
N ASP A 20 3.35 -28.98 -25.81
CA ASP A 20 3.61 -27.81 -24.98
C ASP A 20 2.33 -26.97 -24.88
N GLY A 21 1.76 -26.91 -23.67
CA GLY A 21 0.66 -25.99 -23.38
C GLY A 21 1.18 -24.55 -23.39
N ASN A 22 0.26 -23.58 -23.35
CA ASN A 22 0.62 -22.15 -23.32
C ASN A 22 1.47 -21.72 -22.10
N GLY A 23 1.62 -22.59 -21.10
CA GLY A 23 2.42 -22.33 -19.90
C GLY A 23 1.86 -21.20 -19.04
N LEU A 24 2.66 -20.76 -18.07
CA LEU A 24 2.39 -19.56 -17.29
C LEU A 24 2.71 -18.33 -18.15
N SER A 25 1.89 -17.26 -18.07
CA SER A 25 2.27 -15.98 -18.68
C SER A 25 3.69 -15.59 -18.24
N PRO A 26 4.58 -15.20 -19.17
CA PRO A 26 5.94 -14.80 -18.87
C PRO A 26 6.07 -13.73 -17.78
N LEU A 27 5.13 -12.80 -17.74
CA LEU A 27 5.03 -11.74 -16.74
C LEU A 27 4.92 -12.28 -15.30
N LEU A 28 4.41 -13.50 -15.14
CA LEU A 28 4.21 -14.17 -13.85
C LEU A 28 5.43 -15.02 -13.42
N GLN A 29 6.46 -15.17 -14.26
CA GLN A 29 7.62 -16.02 -13.96
C GLN A 29 8.65 -15.33 -13.06
N TRP A 30 8.54 -14.01 -12.87
CA TRP A 30 9.42 -13.27 -11.97
C TRP A 30 9.18 -13.66 -10.51
N TRP A 31 10.25 -13.84 -9.72
CA TRP A 31 10.17 -14.45 -8.38
C TRP A 31 9.21 -13.73 -7.41
N THR A 32 9.06 -12.41 -7.50
CA THR A 32 8.10 -11.70 -6.64
C THR A 32 6.66 -12.10 -6.95
N MET A 33 6.32 -12.53 -8.18
CA MET A 33 4.98 -13.04 -8.52
C MET A 33 4.69 -14.42 -7.93
N ALA A 34 5.70 -15.17 -7.49
CA ALA A 34 5.47 -16.37 -6.69
C ALA A 34 5.00 -16.04 -5.25
N ILE A 35 5.29 -14.82 -4.77
CA ILE A 35 5.09 -14.43 -3.36
C ILE A 35 3.96 -13.39 -3.23
N HIS A 36 3.90 -12.41 -4.13
CA HIS A 36 2.97 -11.30 -4.10
C HIS A 36 1.50 -11.75 -4.10
N PRO A 37 1.02 -12.56 -5.07
CA PRO A 37 -0.40 -12.95 -5.11
C PRO A 37 -0.83 -13.76 -3.88
N PRO A 38 -0.04 -14.74 -3.36
CA PRO A 38 -0.39 -15.40 -2.10
C PRO A 38 -0.53 -14.44 -0.91
N LEU A 39 0.37 -13.46 -0.74
CA LEU A 39 0.27 -12.50 0.36
C LEU A 39 -0.91 -11.54 0.18
N LEU A 40 -1.17 -11.07 -1.04
CA LEU A 40 -2.33 -10.24 -1.32
C LEU A 40 -3.64 -11.02 -1.09
N TYR A 41 -3.67 -12.30 -1.48
CA TYR A 41 -4.80 -13.19 -1.25
C TYR A 41 -5.03 -13.45 0.24
N LEU A 42 -3.97 -13.66 1.03
CA LEU A 42 -4.07 -13.74 2.51
C LEU A 42 -4.61 -12.44 3.11
N GLY A 43 -4.23 -11.28 2.55
CA GLY A 43 -4.82 -9.99 2.89
C GLY A 43 -6.31 -9.92 2.57
N TYR A 44 -6.74 -10.30 1.37
CA TYR A 44 -8.16 -10.26 1.00
C TYR A 44 -9.02 -11.23 1.83
N VAL A 45 -8.62 -12.50 1.88
CA VAL A 45 -9.38 -13.54 2.58
C VAL A 45 -9.34 -13.32 4.08
N GLY A 46 -8.23 -12.83 4.64
CA GLY A 46 -8.11 -12.60 6.07
C GLY A 46 -9.12 -11.58 6.62
N PHE A 47 -9.69 -10.69 5.79
CA PHE A 47 -10.72 -9.75 6.22
C PHE A 47 -12.10 -10.41 6.44
N VAL A 48 -12.27 -11.66 6.02
CA VAL A 48 -13.48 -12.45 6.35
C VAL A 48 -13.63 -12.64 7.86
N VAL A 49 -12.52 -12.77 8.59
CA VAL A 49 -12.56 -13.02 10.05
C VAL A 49 -13.10 -11.80 10.80
N PRO A 50 -12.53 -10.58 10.64
CA PRO A 50 -13.11 -9.35 11.17
C PRO A 50 -14.60 -9.16 10.83
N PHE A 51 -14.96 -9.38 9.57
CA PHE A 51 -16.33 -9.24 9.09
C PHE A 51 -17.27 -10.26 9.72
N ALA A 52 -16.87 -11.53 9.82
CA ALA A 52 -17.68 -12.58 10.43
C ALA A 52 -17.98 -12.30 11.90
N PHE A 53 -17.00 -11.82 12.68
CA PHE A 53 -17.23 -11.40 14.07
C PHE A 53 -18.21 -10.23 14.16
N ALA A 54 -18.02 -9.20 13.32
CA ALA A 54 -18.90 -8.04 13.27
C ALA A 54 -20.34 -8.44 12.90
N PHE A 55 -20.49 -9.22 11.82
CA PHE A 55 -21.77 -9.69 11.34
C PHE A 55 -22.47 -10.61 12.36
N ALA A 56 -21.74 -11.56 12.95
CA ALA A 56 -22.28 -12.42 14.00
C ALA A 56 -22.78 -11.60 15.19
N SER A 57 -22.07 -10.53 15.60
CA SER A 57 -22.51 -9.65 16.70
C SER A 57 -23.83 -8.92 16.38
N LEU A 58 -24.08 -8.57 15.11
CA LEU A 58 -25.34 -7.97 14.67
C LEU A 58 -26.50 -8.97 14.71
N VAL A 59 -26.22 -10.22 14.31
CA VAL A 59 -27.21 -11.30 14.31
C VAL A 59 -27.57 -11.73 15.73
N THR A 60 -26.58 -11.93 16.60
CA THR A 60 -26.79 -12.42 17.97
C THR A 60 -27.15 -11.33 18.98
N ARG A 61 -27.04 -10.05 18.61
CA ARG A 61 -27.19 -8.89 19.51
C ARG A 61 -26.26 -8.96 20.73
N GLN A 62 -25.08 -9.55 20.59
CA GLN A 62 -24.17 -9.80 21.71
C GLN A 62 -23.57 -8.49 22.26
N PRO A 63 -23.99 -8.00 23.45
CA PRO A 63 -23.53 -6.73 24.02
C PRO A 63 -22.03 -6.73 24.32
N GLY A 64 -21.41 -5.58 24.08
CA GLY A 64 -20.04 -5.27 24.50
C GLY A 64 -18.96 -5.40 23.43
N ASP A 65 -17.73 -5.07 23.82
CA ASP A 65 -16.57 -4.95 22.92
C ASP A 65 -15.68 -6.21 22.92
N ALA A 66 -16.18 -7.34 23.42
CA ALA A 66 -15.37 -8.57 23.54
C ALA A 66 -14.84 -9.05 22.18
N TRP A 67 -15.67 -8.97 21.13
CA TRP A 67 -15.29 -9.34 19.77
C TRP A 67 -14.28 -8.35 19.16
N ILE A 68 -14.28 -7.09 19.57
CA ILE A 68 -13.41 -6.03 19.04
C ILE A 68 -11.93 -6.35 19.28
N HIS A 69 -11.57 -6.84 20.47
CA HIS A 69 -10.18 -7.17 20.79
C HIS A 69 -9.61 -8.26 19.89
N THR A 70 -10.42 -9.29 19.61
CA THR A 70 -10.07 -10.39 18.71
C THR A 70 -10.00 -9.88 17.27
N THR A 71 -11.04 -9.16 16.83
CA THR A 71 -11.13 -8.60 15.48
C THR A 71 -9.97 -7.67 15.15
N ARG A 72 -9.52 -6.83 16.07
CA ARG A 72 -8.40 -5.92 15.83
C ARG A 72 -7.09 -6.66 15.54
N ARG A 73 -6.79 -7.74 16.26
CA ARG A 73 -5.56 -8.52 16.02
C ARG A 73 -5.59 -9.14 14.63
N TRP A 74 -6.72 -9.74 14.26
CA TRP A 74 -6.93 -10.25 12.90
C TRP A 74 -6.80 -9.16 11.85
N ALA A 75 -7.43 -8.00 12.05
CA ALA A 75 -7.33 -6.88 11.13
C ALA A 75 -5.88 -6.40 10.93
N ILE A 76 -5.04 -6.39 11.97
CA ILE A 76 -3.62 -6.01 11.85
C ILE A 76 -2.83 -7.06 11.05
N VAL A 77 -3.03 -8.35 11.33
CA VAL A 77 -2.36 -9.44 10.60
C VAL A 77 -2.74 -9.39 9.13
N THR A 78 -4.03 -9.28 8.85
CA THR A 78 -4.55 -9.18 7.49
C THR A 78 -4.05 -7.93 6.77
N TRP A 79 -4.05 -6.77 7.45
CA TRP A 79 -3.54 -5.51 6.92
C TRP A 79 -2.03 -5.57 6.61
N LEU A 80 -1.24 -6.32 7.40
CA LEU A 80 0.18 -6.56 7.12
C LEU A 80 0.39 -7.35 5.82
N PHE A 81 -0.37 -8.43 5.65
CA PHE A 81 -0.34 -9.24 4.43
C PHE A 81 -0.76 -8.42 3.21
N GLN A 82 -1.84 -7.64 3.34
CA GLN A 82 -2.29 -6.73 2.28
C GLN A 82 -1.22 -5.69 1.93
N SER A 83 -0.62 -5.02 2.93
CA SER A 83 0.42 -4.01 2.72
C SER A 83 1.66 -4.60 2.02
N THR A 84 2.05 -5.81 2.43
CA THR A 84 3.20 -6.52 1.84
C THR A 84 2.89 -6.98 0.42
N GLY A 85 1.68 -7.50 0.18
CA GLY A 85 1.19 -7.81 -1.15
C GLY A 85 1.31 -6.59 -2.06
N ILE A 86 0.68 -5.47 -1.72
CA ILE A 86 0.69 -4.24 -2.54
C ILE A 86 2.14 -3.81 -2.88
N LEU A 87 3.06 -3.78 -1.92
CA LEU A 87 4.43 -3.31 -2.18
C LEU A 87 5.29 -4.31 -2.95
N LEU A 88 5.07 -5.62 -2.81
CA LEU A 88 5.71 -6.60 -3.69
C LEU A 88 5.18 -6.50 -5.13
N GLY A 89 3.89 -6.16 -5.29
CA GLY A 89 3.29 -5.88 -6.60
C GLY A 89 3.91 -4.64 -7.24
N ALA A 90 4.08 -3.56 -6.47
CA ALA A 90 4.78 -2.36 -6.92
C ALA A 90 6.24 -2.65 -7.31
N GLY A 91 6.94 -3.49 -6.53
CA GLY A 91 8.30 -3.93 -6.84
C GLY A 91 8.39 -4.81 -8.10
N TRP A 92 7.39 -5.65 -8.34
CA TRP A 92 7.24 -6.42 -9.58
C TRP A 92 7.03 -5.50 -10.78
N ALA A 93 6.06 -4.58 -10.69
CA ALA A 93 5.74 -3.62 -11.74
C ALA A 93 6.98 -2.80 -12.13
N TYR A 94 7.75 -2.38 -11.13
CA TYR A 94 9.01 -1.68 -11.33
C TYR A 94 10.03 -2.51 -12.12
N ALA A 95 10.16 -3.80 -11.84
CA ALA A 95 11.17 -4.66 -12.47
C ALA A 95 10.77 -5.22 -13.85
N VAL A 96 9.47 -5.46 -14.10
CA VAL A 96 9.04 -6.32 -15.23
C VAL A 96 8.25 -5.58 -16.31
N LEU A 97 7.50 -4.52 -15.96
CA LEU A 97 6.58 -3.90 -16.93
C LEU A 97 7.27 -2.91 -17.90
N GLY A 98 8.53 -2.54 -17.68
CA GLY A 98 9.35 -1.75 -18.61
C GLY A 98 8.97 -0.28 -18.82
N TRP A 99 7.78 0.13 -18.38
CA TRP A 99 7.21 1.48 -18.54
C TRP A 99 7.76 2.55 -17.59
N GLY A 100 8.75 2.22 -16.75
CA GLY A 100 9.48 3.21 -15.93
C GLY A 100 8.72 3.71 -14.71
N GLY A 101 8.11 2.81 -13.91
CA GLY A 101 7.41 3.20 -12.69
C GLY A 101 7.05 2.01 -11.79
N TYR A 102 6.77 2.29 -10.51
CA TYR A 102 6.36 1.28 -9.52
C TYR A 102 4.83 1.28 -9.25
N TRP A 103 4.08 2.24 -9.82
CA TRP A 103 2.64 2.38 -9.64
C TRP A 103 2.03 3.23 -10.77
N ASN A 104 0.94 2.78 -11.40
CA ASN A 104 0.26 3.50 -12.49
C ASN A 104 -1.16 3.98 -12.20
N TRP A 105 -1.74 3.63 -11.05
CA TRP A 105 -3.19 3.72 -10.86
C TRP A 105 -3.97 2.82 -11.82
N ASP A 106 -3.38 1.68 -12.20
CA ASP A 106 -4.08 0.64 -12.96
C ASP A 106 -5.30 0.12 -12.17
N ALA A 107 -6.36 -0.32 -12.85
CA ALA A 107 -7.60 -0.71 -12.18
C ALA A 107 -7.43 -1.83 -11.14
N VAL A 108 -6.50 -2.75 -11.36
CA VAL A 108 -6.20 -3.85 -10.41
C VAL A 108 -5.31 -3.37 -9.27
N GLU A 109 -4.36 -2.47 -9.54
CA GLU A 109 -3.61 -1.77 -8.49
C GLU A 109 -4.58 -1.02 -7.56
N ASN A 110 -5.49 -0.24 -8.13
CA ASN A 110 -6.52 0.50 -7.40
C ASN A 110 -7.42 -0.44 -6.59
N ALA A 111 -7.86 -1.55 -7.18
CA ALA A 111 -8.66 -2.56 -6.50
C ALA A 111 -7.98 -3.09 -5.23
N SER A 112 -6.65 -3.25 -5.24
CA SER A 112 -5.87 -3.66 -4.07
C SER A 112 -5.75 -2.60 -2.99
N LEU A 113 -5.78 -1.32 -3.38
CA LEU A 113 -5.66 -0.17 -2.50
C LEU A 113 -6.97 0.13 -1.73
N LEU A 114 -8.13 -0.06 -2.37
CA LEU A 114 -9.45 0.23 -1.77
C LEU A 114 -9.70 -0.43 -0.39
N PRO A 115 -9.56 -1.76 -0.23
CA PRO A 115 -9.72 -2.39 1.07
C PRO A 115 -8.60 -2.00 2.04
N TRP A 116 -7.40 -1.66 1.56
CA TRP A 116 -6.31 -1.20 2.41
C TRP A 116 -6.63 0.16 3.06
N ILE A 117 -7.23 1.10 2.32
CA ILE A 117 -7.64 2.41 2.82
C ILE A 117 -8.74 2.26 3.90
N THR A 118 -9.78 1.48 3.61
CA THR A 118 -10.89 1.25 4.55
C THR A 118 -10.47 0.46 5.79
N ALA A 119 -9.58 -0.53 5.63
CA ALA A 119 -8.96 -1.24 6.75
C ALA A 119 -8.11 -0.30 7.62
N THR A 120 -7.37 0.61 7.02
CA THR A 120 -6.57 1.61 7.74
C THR A 120 -7.49 2.52 8.57
N ALA A 121 -8.61 2.98 8.00
CA ALA A 121 -9.62 3.73 8.74
C ALA A 121 -10.18 2.91 9.92
N PHE A 122 -10.48 1.62 9.69
CA PHE A 122 -10.99 0.71 10.72
C PHE A 122 -9.98 0.54 11.87
N LEU A 123 -8.69 0.35 11.57
CA LEU A 123 -7.65 0.19 12.58
C LEU A 123 -7.49 1.43 13.48
N HIS A 124 -7.83 2.61 12.98
CA HIS A 124 -7.84 3.85 13.74
C HIS A 124 -9.13 4.02 14.54
N SER A 125 -10.29 3.74 13.95
CA SER A 125 -11.60 3.89 14.62
C SER A 125 -11.87 2.84 15.69
N VAL A 126 -11.37 1.61 15.51
CA VAL A 126 -11.54 0.51 16.48
C VAL A 126 -10.89 0.84 17.83
N MET A 127 -9.81 1.63 17.83
CA MET A 127 -9.17 2.12 19.05
C MET A 127 -10.07 3.06 19.84
N MET A 128 -10.94 3.81 19.16
CA MET A 128 -11.89 4.71 19.80
C MET A 128 -13.00 3.91 20.49
N GLN A 129 -13.52 2.89 19.83
CA GLN A 129 -14.52 2.01 20.41
C GLN A 129 -13.96 1.30 21.66
N GLU A 130 -12.78 0.66 21.56
CA GLU A 130 -12.16 -0.03 22.70
C GLU A 130 -11.93 0.88 23.92
N LYS A 131 -11.69 2.18 23.72
CA LYS A 131 -11.32 3.10 24.82
C LYS A 131 -12.47 3.95 25.35
N LYS A 132 -13.48 4.20 24.53
CA LYS A 132 -14.53 5.21 24.80
C LYS A 132 -15.95 4.73 24.48
N GLY A 133 -16.12 3.53 23.93
CA GLY A 133 -17.43 3.03 23.53
C GLY A 133 -18.10 3.85 22.41
N MET A 134 -17.31 4.57 21.61
CA MET A 134 -17.79 5.45 20.52
C MET A 134 -17.60 4.80 19.14
N MET A 135 -18.28 5.33 18.13
CA MET A 135 -18.11 4.97 16.71
C MET A 135 -18.49 3.51 16.39
N LYS A 136 -19.39 2.88 17.16
CA LYS A 136 -19.79 1.48 16.97
C LYS A 136 -20.38 1.23 15.57
N VAL A 137 -21.37 2.04 15.14
CA VAL A 137 -21.94 1.97 13.78
C VAL A 137 -20.86 2.15 12.72
N TRP A 138 -19.98 3.13 12.91
CA TRP A 138 -18.90 3.43 11.98
C TRP A 138 -17.94 2.26 11.79
N ASN A 139 -17.59 1.58 12.88
CA ASN A 139 -16.74 0.38 12.84
C ASN A 139 -17.42 -0.79 12.11
N MET A 140 -18.74 -0.97 12.28
CA MET A 140 -19.50 -1.97 11.51
C MET A 140 -19.48 -1.66 10.02
N VAL A 141 -19.67 -0.39 9.64
CA VAL A 141 -19.61 0.04 8.24
C VAL A 141 -18.22 -0.17 7.66
N LEU A 142 -17.16 0.26 8.36
CA LEU A 142 -15.79 0.17 7.85
C LEU A 142 -15.31 -1.28 7.68
N VAL A 143 -15.56 -2.15 8.66
CA VAL A 143 -15.14 -3.56 8.55
C VAL A 143 -15.91 -4.29 7.45
N SER A 144 -17.20 -3.98 7.29
CA SER A 144 -18.02 -4.54 6.21
C SER A 144 -17.59 -4.02 4.85
N ALA A 145 -17.36 -2.70 4.72
CA ALA A 145 -16.86 -2.08 3.50
C ALA A 145 -15.50 -2.68 3.10
N THR A 146 -14.59 -2.86 4.06
CA THR A 146 -13.29 -3.51 3.80
C THR A 146 -13.47 -4.90 3.18
N PHE A 147 -14.31 -5.75 3.80
CA PHE A 147 -14.59 -7.09 3.28
C PHE A 147 -15.23 -7.07 1.88
N PHE A 148 -16.27 -6.26 1.68
CA PHE A 148 -16.92 -6.16 0.38
C PHE A 148 -16.01 -5.57 -0.69
N LEU A 149 -15.10 -4.66 -0.34
CA LEU A 149 -14.09 -4.12 -1.25
C LEU A 149 -13.05 -5.18 -1.65
N CYS A 150 -12.69 -6.13 -0.78
CA CYS A 150 -11.85 -7.28 -1.17
C CYS A 150 -12.55 -8.17 -2.22
N ILE A 151 -13.85 -8.44 -2.01
CA ILE A 151 -14.65 -9.21 -2.98
C ILE A 151 -14.83 -8.44 -4.28
N PHE A 152 -15.08 -7.12 -4.19
CA PHE A 152 -15.18 -6.24 -5.34
C PHE A 152 -13.86 -6.16 -6.13
N GLY A 153 -12.70 -6.10 -5.46
CA GLY A 153 -11.41 -6.15 -6.14
C GLY A 153 -11.19 -7.48 -6.87
N THR A 154 -11.64 -8.58 -6.28
CA THR A 154 -11.65 -9.90 -6.96
C THR A 154 -12.56 -9.88 -8.19
N PHE A 155 -13.75 -9.29 -8.09
CA PHE A 155 -14.64 -9.08 -9.22
C PHE A 155 -14.00 -8.27 -10.35
N LEU A 156 -13.34 -7.15 -10.05
CA LEU A 156 -12.67 -6.33 -11.06
C LEU A 156 -11.60 -7.12 -11.82
N THR A 157 -10.76 -7.89 -11.10
CA THR A 157 -9.69 -8.68 -11.71
C THR A 157 -10.17 -9.86 -12.57
N ARG A 158 -11.37 -10.39 -12.30
CA ARG A 158 -11.89 -11.63 -12.92
C ARG A 158 -12.98 -11.42 -13.97
N SER A 159 -13.64 -10.26 -13.95
CA SER A 159 -14.80 -9.98 -14.80
C SER A 159 -14.44 -9.54 -16.22
N GLY A 160 -13.23 -9.01 -16.44
CA GLY A 160 -12.82 -8.45 -17.73
C GLY A 160 -13.49 -7.12 -18.07
N ILE A 161 -14.22 -6.51 -17.13
CA ILE A 161 -14.94 -5.25 -17.33
C ILE A 161 -14.00 -4.04 -17.33
N VAL A 162 -12.82 -4.17 -16.72
CA VAL A 162 -11.77 -3.15 -16.72
C VAL A 162 -10.59 -3.61 -17.56
N ASN A 163 -10.00 -2.68 -18.32
CA ASN A 163 -8.72 -2.91 -18.97
C ASN A 163 -7.61 -2.78 -17.91
N SER A 164 -6.78 -3.80 -17.78
CA SER A 164 -5.67 -3.79 -16.84
C SER A 164 -4.52 -4.69 -17.31
N VAL A 165 -3.30 -4.22 -17.10
CA VAL A 165 -2.07 -5.00 -17.36
C VAL A 165 -1.88 -6.14 -16.36
N HIS A 166 -2.62 -6.12 -15.24
CA HIS A 166 -2.61 -7.13 -14.20
C HIS A 166 -3.77 -8.12 -14.31
N ALA A 167 -4.61 -8.03 -15.37
CA ALA A 167 -5.73 -8.92 -15.59
C ALA A 167 -5.30 -10.18 -16.37
N PHE A 168 -4.78 -11.20 -15.66
CA PHE A 168 -4.24 -12.41 -16.29
C PHE A 168 -5.27 -13.54 -16.53
N ALA A 169 -6.41 -13.52 -15.84
CA ALA A 169 -7.34 -14.64 -15.86
C ALA A 169 -8.81 -14.17 -15.77
N GLN A 170 -9.41 -13.96 -16.94
CA GLN A 170 -10.84 -13.65 -17.06
C GLN A 170 -11.68 -14.93 -16.91
N SER A 171 -12.90 -14.81 -16.37
CA SER A 171 -13.78 -15.96 -16.18
C SER A 171 -15.26 -15.58 -16.12
N PRO A 172 -16.18 -16.51 -16.44
CA PRO A 172 -17.62 -16.24 -16.46
C PRO A 172 -18.26 -16.04 -15.07
N ILE A 173 -17.45 -15.99 -14.01
CA ILE A 173 -17.94 -15.91 -12.63
C ILE A 173 -18.28 -14.50 -12.16
N GLY A 174 -17.98 -13.46 -12.96
CA GLY A 174 -18.20 -12.06 -12.59
C GLY A 174 -19.62 -11.78 -12.08
N LYS A 175 -20.64 -12.35 -12.74
CA LYS A 175 -22.05 -12.22 -12.33
C LYS A 175 -22.34 -12.77 -10.92
N TYR A 176 -21.66 -13.84 -10.50
CA TYR A 176 -21.86 -14.39 -9.16
C TYR A 176 -21.28 -13.49 -8.08
N PHE A 177 -20.14 -12.83 -8.36
CA PHE A 177 -19.60 -11.83 -7.45
C PHE A 177 -20.53 -10.63 -7.31
N VAL A 178 -21.10 -10.12 -8.42
CA VAL A 178 -22.08 -9.02 -8.37
C VAL A 178 -23.31 -9.41 -7.55
N GLY A 179 -23.88 -10.61 -7.78
CA GLY A 179 -25.01 -11.11 -7.01
C GLY A 179 -24.68 -11.25 -5.51
N PHE A 180 -23.51 -11.82 -5.18
CA PHE A 180 -23.05 -11.94 -3.80
C PHE A 180 -22.85 -10.57 -3.14
N LEU A 181 -22.22 -9.61 -3.83
CA LEU A 181 -22.03 -8.26 -3.33
C LEU A 181 -23.38 -7.58 -3.07
N ALA A 182 -24.30 -7.60 -4.03
CA ALA A 182 -25.61 -6.97 -3.90
C ALA A 182 -26.39 -7.53 -2.71
N VAL A 183 -26.52 -8.86 -2.62
CA VAL A 183 -27.24 -9.53 -1.53
C VAL A 183 -26.54 -9.35 -0.19
N GLY A 184 -25.22 -9.56 -0.15
CA GLY A 184 -24.43 -9.45 1.08
C GLY A 184 -24.42 -8.04 1.66
N ILE A 185 -24.25 -7.03 0.81
CA ILE A 185 -24.32 -5.61 1.22
C ILE A 185 -25.73 -5.28 1.72
N ALA A 186 -26.78 -5.67 0.99
CA ALA A 186 -28.16 -5.38 1.39
C ALA A 186 -28.51 -6.00 2.74
N ILE A 187 -28.17 -7.27 2.97
CA ILE A 187 -28.38 -7.97 4.24
C ILE A 187 -27.59 -7.29 5.37
N THR A 188 -26.33 -6.93 5.13
CA THR A 188 -25.49 -6.28 6.14
C THR A 188 -26.03 -4.89 6.51
N ILE A 189 -26.45 -4.10 5.51
CA ILE A 189 -27.10 -2.80 5.75
C ILE A 189 -28.39 -2.99 6.55
N TYR A 190 -29.24 -3.94 6.16
CA TYR A 190 -30.46 -4.26 6.89
C TYR A 190 -30.17 -4.54 8.37
N PHE A 191 -29.21 -5.43 8.67
CA PHE A 191 -28.83 -5.74 10.05
C PHE A 191 -28.22 -4.55 10.80
N ILE A 192 -27.42 -3.69 10.15
CA ILE A 192 -26.90 -2.49 10.79
C ILE A 192 -28.04 -1.53 11.15
N LEU A 193 -28.98 -1.30 10.22
CA LEU A 193 -30.13 -0.40 10.41
C LEU A 193 -31.09 -0.94 11.49
N ASP A 194 -31.41 -2.23 11.45
CA ASP A 194 -32.24 -2.93 12.44
C ASP A 194 -31.58 -3.03 13.84
N ARG A 195 -30.29 -2.66 13.96
CA ARG A 195 -29.52 -2.70 15.21
C ARG A 195 -29.00 -1.33 15.63
N LEU A 196 -29.49 -0.22 15.06
CA LEU A 196 -28.98 1.12 15.38
C LEU A 196 -29.06 1.45 16.87
N ASP A 197 -30.15 1.11 17.54
CA ASP A 197 -30.32 1.35 18.99
C ASP A 197 -29.28 0.57 19.81
N TYR A 198 -28.99 -0.66 19.38
CA TYR A 198 -27.98 -1.52 19.99
C TYR A 198 -26.54 -1.00 19.73
N LEU A 199 -26.32 -0.32 18.61
CA LEU A 199 -25.03 0.26 18.21
C LEU A 199 -24.85 1.72 18.70
N LYS A 200 -25.73 2.21 19.58
CA LYS A 200 -25.62 3.57 20.12
C LYS A 200 -24.32 3.73 20.92
N SER A 201 -23.60 4.81 20.62
CA SER A 201 -22.35 5.13 21.32
C SER A 201 -22.63 5.56 22.75
N GLU A 202 -21.78 5.12 23.68
CA GLU A 202 -21.90 5.45 25.11
C GLU A 202 -21.44 6.88 25.42
N ALA A 203 -20.53 7.41 24.60
CA ALA A 203 -20.03 8.77 24.69
C ALA A 203 -20.27 9.55 23.38
N GLN A 204 -20.37 10.88 23.49
CA GLN A 204 -20.49 11.79 22.36
C GLN A 204 -19.21 12.63 22.20
N LEU A 205 -19.04 13.25 21.02
CA LEU A 205 -17.93 14.17 20.78
C LEU A 205 -18.11 15.45 21.59
N GLU A 206 -17.23 15.67 22.56
CA GLU A 206 -17.28 16.84 23.46
C GLU A 206 -16.67 18.11 22.82
N SER A 207 -15.77 17.97 21.84
CA SER A 207 -15.08 19.11 21.21
C SER A 207 -14.57 18.79 19.80
N VAL A 208 -14.64 19.77 18.89
CA VAL A 208 -14.10 19.70 17.52
C VAL A 208 -12.57 19.64 17.48
N VAL A 209 -11.89 20.22 18.48
CA VAL A 209 -10.42 20.18 18.60
C VAL A 209 -10.05 19.20 19.72
N SER A 210 -10.21 17.92 19.40
CA SER A 210 -9.93 16.81 20.30
C SER A 210 -9.25 15.66 19.55
N ARG A 211 -8.64 14.73 20.28
CA ARG A 211 -8.09 13.53 19.67
C ARG A 211 -9.21 12.72 19.01
N GLU A 212 -10.37 12.68 19.64
CA GLU A 212 -11.60 12.05 19.18
C GLU A 212 -12.04 12.59 17.80
N SER A 213 -12.07 13.91 17.63
CA SER A 213 -12.34 14.54 16.34
C SER A 213 -11.25 14.30 15.31
N SER A 214 -9.97 14.28 15.71
CA SER A 214 -8.86 13.95 14.79
C SER A 214 -9.01 12.53 14.21
N PHE A 215 -9.46 11.56 15.00
CA PHE A 215 -9.79 10.21 14.51
C PHE A 215 -10.94 10.22 13.50
N LEU A 216 -12.01 10.98 13.76
CA LEU A 216 -13.13 11.11 12.83
C LEU A 216 -12.69 11.76 11.50
N PHE A 217 -11.98 12.89 11.57
CA PHE A 217 -11.46 13.58 10.38
C PHE A 217 -10.52 12.69 9.57
N ASN A 218 -9.60 11.97 10.22
CA ASN A 218 -8.73 11.00 9.56
C ASN A 218 -9.54 9.97 8.75
N ASN A 219 -10.57 9.38 9.37
CA ASN A 219 -11.39 8.38 8.71
C ASN A 219 -12.22 8.95 7.56
N LEU A 220 -12.76 10.15 7.70
CA LEU A 220 -13.51 10.81 6.63
C LEU A 220 -12.61 11.06 5.41
N ILE A 221 -11.37 11.49 5.64
CA ILE A 221 -10.41 11.76 4.56
C ILE A 221 -9.94 10.46 3.91
N LEU A 222 -9.71 9.39 4.69
CA LEU A 222 -9.44 8.06 4.14
C LEU A 222 -10.61 7.57 3.28
N LEU A 223 -11.86 7.71 3.75
CA LEU A 223 -13.03 7.35 2.94
C LEU A 223 -13.20 8.22 1.69
N ALA A 224 -12.87 9.52 1.77
CA ALA A 224 -12.84 10.40 0.61
C ALA A 224 -11.82 9.94 -0.44
N SER A 225 -10.62 9.52 -0.02
CA SER A 225 -9.62 8.90 -0.90
C SER A 225 -10.14 7.60 -1.50
N CYS A 226 -10.72 6.72 -0.68
CA CYS A 226 -11.31 5.46 -1.14
C CYS A 226 -12.39 5.71 -2.20
N PHE A 227 -13.29 6.68 -1.95
CA PHE A 227 -14.33 7.06 -2.90
C PHE A 227 -13.74 7.62 -4.20
N ALA A 228 -12.76 8.52 -4.11
CA ALA A 228 -12.11 9.10 -5.29
C ALA A 228 -11.42 8.03 -6.15
N VAL A 229 -10.72 7.08 -5.53
CA VAL A 229 -10.06 5.96 -6.23
C VAL A 229 -11.10 5.02 -6.85
N LEU A 230 -12.15 4.66 -6.09
CA LEU A 230 -13.23 3.81 -6.58
C LEU A 230 -13.95 4.45 -7.77
N TRP A 231 -14.27 5.74 -7.65
CA TRP A 231 -14.93 6.52 -8.69
C TRP A 231 -14.06 6.60 -9.94
N GLY A 232 -12.79 7.01 -9.81
CA GLY A 232 -11.87 7.06 -10.95
C GLY A 232 -11.69 5.71 -11.65
N THR A 233 -11.72 4.62 -10.89
CA THR A 233 -11.61 3.26 -11.44
C THR A 233 -12.88 2.81 -12.17
N LEU A 234 -14.06 3.15 -11.64
CA LEU A 234 -15.35 2.75 -12.21
C LEU A 234 -15.88 3.70 -13.28
N PHE A 235 -15.40 4.94 -13.32
CA PHE A 235 -15.90 5.96 -14.23
C PHE A 235 -15.80 5.55 -15.72
N PRO A 236 -14.66 4.97 -16.21
CA PRO A 236 -14.60 4.39 -17.55
C PRO A 236 -15.70 3.36 -17.84
N VAL A 237 -15.93 2.44 -16.91
CA VAL A 237 -16.92 1.36 -17.04
C VAL A 237 -18.34 1.91 -17.11
N ILE A 238 -18.66 2.85 -16.21
CA ILE A 238 -19.98 3.47 -16.14
C ILE A 238 -20.22 4.33 -17.38
N SER A 239 -19.22 5.11 -17.81
CA SER A 239 -19.31 5.95 -19.01
C SER A 239 -19.54 5.08 -20.24
N GLU A 240 -18.75 4.03 -20.44
CA GLU A 240 -18.92 3.10 -21.58
C GLU A 240 -20.33 2.49 -21.59
N ALA A 241 -20.86 2.10 -20.43
CA ALA A 241 -22.21 1.53 -20.33
C ALA A 241 -23.34 2.53 -20.67
N VAL A 242 -23.11 3.83 -20.48
CA VAL A 242 -24.12 4.89 -20.73
C VAL A 242 -23.96 5.52 -22.12
N THR A 243 -22.74 5.82 -22.54
CA THR A 243 -22.45 6.54 -23.79
C THR A 243 -22.10 5.61 -24.95
N GLY A 244 -21.69 4.37 -24.66
CA GLY A 244 -21.13 3.45 -25.65
C GLY A 244 -19.68 3.75 -26.03
N GLU A 245 -19.07 4.79 -25.45
CA GLU A 245 -17.70 5.21 -25.76
C GLU A 245 -16.73 4.79 -24.65
N LYS A 246 -15.60 4.20 -25.06
CA LYS A 246 -14.50 3.88 -24.15
C LYS A 246 -13.67 5.11 -23.85
N ILE A 247 -13.65 5.50 -22.58
CA ILE A 247 -12.76 6.53 -22.05
C ILE A 247 -11.73 5.90 -21.11
N SER A 248 -10.55 6.50 -20.94
CA SER A 248 -9.57 6.14 -19.91
C SER A 248 -9.47 7.24 -18.86
N VAL A 249 -9.22 6.84 -17.62
CA VAL A 249 -8.85 7.74 -16.52
C VAL A 249 -7.46 7.34 -16.08
N ASP A 250 -6.48 8.19 -16.36
CA ASP A 250 -5.07 7.89 -16.14
C ASP A 250 -4.51 8.60 -14.89
N ALA A 251 -3.23 8.34 -14.59
CA ALA A 251 -2.51 8.86 -13.42
C ALA A 251 -2.70 10.36 -13.12
N PRO A 252 -2.81 11.30 -14.10
CA PRO A 252 -3.02 12.72 -13.79
C PRO A 252 -4.29 13.00 -12.96
N PHE A 253 -5.39 12.29 -13.21
CA PHE A 253 -6.62 12.43 -12.41
C PHE A 253 -6.38 12.00 -10.96
N PHE A 254 -5.86 10.79 -10.78
CA PHE A 254 -5.64 10.23 -9.44
C PHE A 254 -4.63 11.04 -8.65
N ASN A 255 -3.54 11.50 -9.28
CA ASN A 255 -2.52 12.33 -8.64
C ASN A 255 -3.10 13.69 -8.22
N ARG A 256 -3.91 14.33 -9.07
CA ARG A 256 -4.54 15.63 -8.76
C ARG A 256 -5.44 15.55 -7.52
N VAL A 257 -6.11 14.42 -7.30
CA VAL A 257 -7.03 14.23 -6.17
C VAL A 257 -6.30 13.67 -4.94
N ASN A 258 -5.50 12.61 -5.10
CA ASN A 258 -4.91 11.89 -3.98
C ASN A 258 -3.64 12.51 -3.42
N ILE A 259 -2.88 13.32 -4.17
CA ILE A 259 -1.69 13.99 -3.61
C ILE A 259 -2.11 14.97 -2.48
N PRO A 260 -3.07 15.90 -2.69
CA PRO A 260 -3.53 16.77 -1.60
C PRO A 260 -4.09 16.00 -0.40
N ILE A 261 -4.86 14.93 -0.66
CA ILE A 261 -5.40 14.07 0.40
C ILE A 261 -4.26 13.39 1.18
N GLY A 262 -3.28 12.82 0.49
CA GLY A 262 -2.13 12.16 1.10
C GLY A 262 -1.30 13.12 1.96
N LEU A 263 -1.05 14.34 1.47
CA LEU A 263 -0.36 15.38 2.26
C LEU A 263 -1.16 15.76 3.51
N PHE A 264 -2.48 15.87 3.41
CA PHE A 264 -3.32 16.14 4.57
C PHE A 264 -3.31 14.99 5.59
N LEU A 265 -3.36 13.74 5.13
CA LEU A 265 -3.21 12.56 6.00
C LEU A 265 -1.82 12.49 6.66
N MET A 266 -0.76 12.87 5.93
CA MET A 266 0.58 12.99 6.50
C MET A 266 0.62 14.04 7.61
N PHE A 267 0.00 15.20 7.40
CA PHE A 267 -0.14 16.21 8.45
C PHE A 267 -0.88 15.66 9.69
N LEU A 268 -2.02 14.97 9.49
CA LEU A 268 -2.77 14.34 10.59
C LEU A 268 -1.95 13.26 11.32
N THR A 269 -1.04 12.58 10.63
CA THR A 269 -0.14 11.58 11.22
C THR A 269 0.77 12.18 12.29
N GLY A 270 1.23 13.43 12.11
CA GLY A 270 2.02 14.16 13.11
C GLY A 270 1.15 14.79 14.20
N VAL A 271 -0.03 15.29 13.83
CA VAL A 271 -0.91 16.02 14.76
C VAL A 271 -1.68 15.10 15.71
N GLY A 272 -2.33 14.07 15.18
CA GLY A 272 -3.23 13.21 15.94
C GLY A 272 -2.63 12.59 17.20
N PRO A 273 -1.39 12.07 17.18
CA PRO A 273 -0.80 11.44 18.37
C PRO A 273 -0.46 12.40 19.51
N LEU A 274 -0.16 13.66 19.19
CA LEU A 274 0.26 14.70 20.13
C LEU A 274 -0.94 15.43 20.79
N ILE A 275 -2.13 15.36 20.19
CA ILE A 275 -3.34 15.92 20.79
C ILE A 275 -3.79 15.05 21.99
N ALA A 276 -4.00 15.70 23.13
CA ALA A 276 -4.55 15.07 24.33
C ALA A 276 -6.03 14.70 24.14
N TRP A 277 -6.48 13.66 24.84
CA TRP A 277 -7.88 13.26 24.89
C TRP A 277 -8.75 14.37 25.51
N ARG A 278 -9.98 14.57 25.00
CA ARG A 278 -10.94 15.63 25.37
C ARG A 278 -10.56 17.06 24.99
N ARG A 279 -9.57 17.68 25.66
CA ARG A 279 -9.19 19.09 25.42
C ARG A 279 -7.70 19.28 25.62
N SER A 280 -7.03 19.83 24.60
CA SER A 280 -5.63 20.27 24.72
C SER A 280 -5.59 21.77 24.98
N SER A 281 -4.78 22.21 25.94
CA SER A 281 -4.54 23.65 26.13
C SER A 281 -3.65 24.19 25.00
N VAL A 282 -3.85 25.46 24.62
CA VAL A 282 -3.06 26.12 23.57
C VAL A 282 -1.56 26.09 23.90
N GLU A 283 -1.21 26.27 25.18
CA GLU A 283 0.17 26.23 25.66
C GLU A 283 0.82 24.84 25.51
N SER A 284 0.07 23.78 25.82
CA SER A 284 0.56 22.40 25.61
C SER A 284 0.76 22.08 24.14
N LEU A 285 -0.15 22.55 23.27
CA LEU A 285 -0.04 22.38 21.82
C LEU A 285 1.19 23.13 21.29
N LYS A 286 1.39 24.39 21.68
CA LYS A 286 2.58 25.16 21.29
C LYS A 286 3.86 24.43 21.67
N ARG A 287 3.99 23.97 22.92
CA ARG A 287 5.20 23.24 23.38
C ARG A 287 5.42 21.92 22.65
N ALA A 288 4.35 21.24 22.24
CA ALA A 288 4.45 19.97 21.53
C ALA A 288 4.82 20.15 20.05
N PHE A 289 4.25 21.16 19.39
CA PHE A 289 4.34 21.33 17.94
C PHE A 289 5.37 22.35 17.46
N LEU A 290 5.79 23.31 18.30
CA LEU A 290 6.64 24.42 17.86
C LEU A 290 7.93 23.92 17.19
N TRP A 291 8.70 23.06 17.87
CA TRP A 291 9.98 22.59 17.33
C TRP A 291 9.84 21.71 16.08
N PRO A 292 8.93 20.70 16.05
CA PRO A 292 8.66 19.97 14.81
C PRO A 292 8.22 20.87 13.65
N ALA A 293 7.34 21.85 13.91
CA ALA A 293 6.82 22.74 12.88
C ALA A 293 7.91 23.67 12.35
N VAL A 294 8.74 24.24 13.23
CA VAL A 294 9.90 25.04 12.86
C VAL A 294 10.87 24.22 12.02
N ALA A 295 11.15 22.98 12.41
CA ALA A 295 12.04 22.10 11.63
C ALA A 295 11.49 21.86 10.20
N GLY A 296 10.20 21.49 10.09
CA GLY A 296 9.55 21.28 8.79
C GLY A 296 9.55 22.54 7.92
N LEU A 297 9.19 23.69 8.48
CA LEU A 297 9.18 24.98 7.78
C LEU A 297 10.58 25.43 7.37
N ALA A 298 11.58 25.26 8.25
CA ALA A 298 12.97 25.59 7.94
C ALA A 298 13.48 24.74 6.76
N LEU A 299 13.16 23.44 6.74
CA LEU A 299 13.50 22.59 5.59
C LEU A 299 12.82 23.08 4.30
N MET A 300 11.53 23.47 4.37
CA MET A 300 10.85 24.04 3.22
C MET A 300 11.54 25.31 2.71
N VAL A 301 11.94 26.24 3.60
CA VAL A 301 12.67 27.46 3.20
C VAL A 301 14.00 27.11 2.54
N VAL A 302 14.76 26.19 3.14
CA VAL A 302 16.05 25.73 2.58
C VAL A 302 15.86 25.10 1.19
N LEU A 303 14.94 24.15 1.05
CA LEU A 303 14.67 23.48 -0.23
C LEU A 303 14.14 24.46 -1.29
N ALA A 304 13.31 25.43 -0.91
CA ALA A 304 12.86 26.49 -1.81
C ALA A 304 14.04 27.33 -2.31
N ALA A 305 15.01 27.68 -1.45
CA ALA A 305 16.22 28.38 -1.83
C ALA A 305 17.11 27.59 -2.81
N PHE A 306 17.07 26.25 -2.74
CA PHE A 306 17.74 25.35 -3.70
C PHE A 306 16.92 25.05 -4.97
N GLY A 307 15.82 25.78 -5.23
CA GLY A 307 15.05 25.68 -6.48
C GLY A 307 13.85 24.73 -6.45
N VAL A 308 13.57 24.05 -5.33
CA VAL A 308 12.42 23.12 -5.21
C VAL A 308 11.07 23.85 -5.21
N TRP A 309 11.05 25.17 -5.15
CA TRP A 309 9.83 26.00 -5.18
C TRP A 309 8.95 25.76 -6.42
N GLN A 310 9.52 25.26 -7.52
CA GLN A 310 8.80 24.89 -8.75
C GLN A 310 7.90 23.65 -8.55
N HIS A 311 8.14 22.86 -7.49
CA HIS A 311 7.39 21.66 -7.13
C HIS A 311 6.70 21.83 -5.76
N PRO A 312 5.59 22.59 -5.68
CA PRO A 312 4.99 22.97 -4.40
C PRO A 312 4.53 21.78 -3.56
N TYR A 313 3.98 20.73 -4.19
CA TYR A 313 3.60 19.52 -3.47
C TYR A 313 4.80 18.78 -2.88
N ALA A 314 5.93 18.75 -3.59
CA ALA A 314 7.15 18.12 -3.07
C ALA A 314 7.72 18.90 -1.89
N LEU A 315 7.70 20.24 -1.96
CA LEU A 315 8.12 21.10 -0.87
C LEU A 315 7.32 20.86 0.40
N VAL A 316 5.99 20.86 0.30
CA VAL A 316 5.07 20.58 1.41
C VAL A 316 5.29 19.15 1.92
N SER A 317 5.45 18.17 1.03
CA SER A 317 5.68 16.78 1.40
C SER A 317 6.93 16.61 2.26
N PHE A 318 8.08 17.14 1.83
CA PHE A 318 9.32 17.04 2.60
C PHE A 318 9.23 17.77 3.95
N GLY A 319 8.62 18.95 3.99
CA GLY A 319 8.36 19.68 5.23
C GLY A 319 7.51 18.89 6.21
N LEU A 320 6.42 18.26 5.72
CA LEU A 320 5.55 17.40 6.52
C LEU A 320 6.27 16.11 6.96
N CYS A 321 7.07 15.49 6.10
CA CYS A 321 7.87 14.33 6.45
C CYS A 321 8.81 14.63 7.63
N LEU A 322 9.52 15.76 7.59
CA LEU A 322 10.39 16.17 8.69
C LEU A 322 9.58 16.53 9.94
N PHE A 323 8.46 17.24 9.80
CA PHE A 323 7.56 17.55 10.91
C PHE A 323 7.08 16.29 11.65
N VAL A 324 6.61 15.28 10.92
CA VAL A 324 6.13 14.02 11.48
C VAL A 324 7.28 13.22 12.07
N ALA A 325 8.41 13.11 11.37
CA ALA A 325 9.59 12.39 11.87
C ALA A 325 10.11 13.01 13.17
N ALA A 326 10.28 14.34 13.21
CA ALA A 326 10.72 15.06 14.40
C ALA A 326 9.74 14.87 15.56
N THR A 327 8.44 14.93 15.29
CA THR A 327 7.38 14.66 16.28
C THR A 327 7.54 13.28 16.91
N ILE A 328 7.67 12.23 16.10
CA ILE A 328 7.82 10.85 16.57
C ILE A 328 9.12 10.69 17.37
N LEU A 329 10.23 11.20 16.85
CA LEU A 329 11.54 11.10 17.50
C LEU A 329 11.55 11.80 18.86
N ILE A 330 10.92 12.98 18.98
CA ILE A 330 10.79 13.70 20.25
C ILE A 330 9.94 12.92 21.25
N GLU A 331 8.85 12.27 20.82
CA GLU A 331 8.02 11.44 21.70
C GLU A 331 8.78 10.22 22.23
N PHE A 332 9.56 9.55 21.38
CA PHE A 332 10.44 8.46 21.80
C PHE A 332 11.52 8.94 22.76
N TRP A 333 12.17 10.07 22.44
CA TRP A 333 13.23 10.64 23.27
C TRP A 333 12.73 11.07 24.65
N LYS A 334 11.58 11.78 24.73
CA LYS A 334 10.95 12.17 26.00
C LYS A 334 10.56 10.95 26.83
N GLY A 335 9.89 9.97 26.22
CA GLY A 335 9.46 8.75 26.91
C GLY A 335 10.62 7.92 27.44
N ALA A 336 11.67 7.74 26.63
CA ALA A 336 12.85 6.98 27.01
C ALA A 336 13.69 7.72 28.07
N SER A 337 13.82 9.04 27.96
CA SER A 337 14.52 9.86 28.96
C SER A 337 13.84 9.80 30.33
N ALA A 338 12.50 9.78 30.37
CA ALA A 338 11.75 9.61 31.60
C ALA A 338 11.97 8.23 32.25
N ILE A 339 12.10 7.17 31.46
CA ILE A 339 12.45 5.83 31.97
C ILE A 339 13.89 5.82 32.48
N LYS A 340 14.85 6.31 31.68
CA LYS A 340 16.26 6.45 32.06
C LYS A 340 16.43 7.15 33.40
N GLY A 341 15.75 8.29 33.61
CA GLY A 341 15.82 9.03 34.88
C GLY A 341 15.29 8.28 36.09
N LYS A 342 14.36 7.33 35.90
CA LYS A 342 13.78 6.52 36.99
C LYS A 342 14.52 5.20 37.24
N THR A 343 15.11 4.60 36.20
CA THR A 343 15.69 3.24 36.28
C THR A 343 17.20 3.21 36.16
N GLY A 344 17.85 4.33 35.80
CA GLY A 344 19.28 4.40 35.53
C GLY A 344 19.72 3.73 34.21
N MET A 345 18.78 3.22 33.40
CA MET A 345 19.09 2.56 32.12
C MET A 345 19.74 3.51 31.11
N ALA A 346 20.59 2.96 30.22
CA ALA A 346 21.02 3.68 29.03
C ALA A 346 19.82 3.98 28.10
N LEU A 347 19.97 4.96 27.20
CA LEU A 347 18.87 5.48 26.38
C LEU A 347 18.25 4.41 25.45
N LEU A 348 19.07 3.62 24.76
CA LEU A 348 18.60 2.58 23.84
C LEU A 348 17.80 1.47 24.55
N PRO A 349 18.29 0.86 25.66
CA PRO A 349 17.47 -0.03 26.48
C PRO A 349 16.19 0.61 27.00
N ALA A 350 16.24 1.90 27.39
CA ALA A 350 15.05 2.62 27.84
C ALA A 350 14.00 2.81 26.71
N MET A 351 14.44 2.99 25.45
CA MET A 351 13.54 3.03 24.28
C MET A 351 12.90 1.66 24.00
N ALA A 352 13.66 0.58 24.15
CA ALA A 352 13.14 -0.78 24.02
C ALA A 352 12.10 -1.09 25.12
N GLU A 353 12.42 -0.76 26.38
CA GLU A 353 11.49 -0.91 27.50
C GLU A 353 10.24 -0.02 27.34
N LEU A 354 10.39 1.21 26.84
CA LEU A 354 9.26 2.09 26.50
C LEU A 354 8.30 1.43 25.51
N THR A 355 8.88 0.83 24.46
CA THR A 355 8.13 0.15 23.40
C THR A 355 7.43 -1.08 23.94
N HIS A 356 8.12 -1.91 24.73
CA HIS A 356 7.57 -3.13 25.29
C HIS A 356 6.46 -2.88 26.34
N ARG A 357 6.53 -1.75 27.07
CA ARG A 357 5.47 -1.31 27.99
C ARG A 357 4.16 -0.97 27.26
N ASN A 358 4.23 -0.45 26.03
CA ASN A 358 3.06 -0.08 25.24
C ASN A 358 3.30 -0.34 23.74
N THR A 359 3.30 -1.63 23.40
CA THR A 359 3.60 -2.13 22.04
C THR A 359 2.63 -1.58 21.00
N ARG A 360 1.35 -1.41 21.35
CA ARG A 360 0.33 -0.80 20.48
C ARG A 360 0.65 0.65 20.11
N ARG A 361 1.08 1.47 21.06
CA ARG A 361 1.37 2.90 20.81
C ARG A 361 2.68 3.06 20.05
N TYR A 362 3.76 2.46 20.54
CA TYR A 362 5.08 2.66 19.96
C TYR A 362 5.31 1.84 18.68
N GLY A 363 4.68 0.67 18.54
CA GLY A 363 4.59 -0.03 17.26
C GLY A 363 3.83 0.79 16.21
N GLY A 364 2.73 1.44 16.60
CA GLY A 364 2.00 2.37 15.72
C GLY A 364 2.85 3.56 15.27
N TYR A 365 3.66 4.14 16.16
CA TYR A 365 4.62 5.19 15.78
C TYR A 365 5.68 4.70 14.79
N ILE A 366 6.18 3.47 14.93
CA ILE A 366 7.12 2.89 13.97
C ILE A 366 6.44 2.71 12.61
N VAL A 367 5.18 2.24 12.58
CA VAL A 367 4.39 2.18 11.33
C VAL A 367 4.20 3.58 10.73
N HIS A 368 3.92 4.61 11.52
CA HIS A 368 3.81 5.98 10.99
C HIS A 368 5.14 6.49 10.43
N MET A 369 6.27 6.16 11.08
CA MET A 369 7.60 6.47 10.53
C MET A 369 7.83 5.76 9.19
N ALA A 370 7.34 4.52 9.02
CA ALA A 370 7.39 3.85 7.74
C ALA A 370 6.66 4.62 6.62
N ILE A 371 5.48 5.17 6.93
CA ILE A 371 4.71 6.00 5.99
C ILE A 371 5.49 7.27 5.63
N VAL A 372 6.21 7.89 6.57
CA VAL A 372 7.12 9.03 6.29
C VAL A 372 8.18 8.62 5.26
N PHE A 373 8.84 7.48 5.45
CA PHE A 373 9.87 6.98 4.53
C PHE A 373 9.30 6.70 3.14
N MET A 374 8.10 6.11 3.06
CA MET A 374 7.42 5.90 1.78
C MET A 374 7.09 7.22 1.08
N PHE A 375 6.60 8.23 1.80
CA PHE A 375 6.33 9.55 1.24
C PHE A 375 7.59 10.26 0.75
N ILE A 376 8.73 10.10 1.43
CA ILE A 376 10.02 10.59 0.91
C ILE A 376 10.29 9.99 -0.47
N GLY A 377 10.07 8.67 -0.62
CA GLY A 377 10.22 8.00 -1.91
C GLY A 377 9.21 8.45 -2.97
N PHE A 378 7.93 8.57 -2.61
CA PHE A 378 6.87 9.05 -3.51
C PHE A 378 7.13 10.49 -3.97
N THR A 379 7.67 11.33 -3.09
CA THR A 379 8.00 12.72 -3.40
C THR A 379 9.11 12.82 -4.44
N GLY A 380 10.00 11.82 -4.50
CA GLY A 380 11.04 11.70 -5.52
C GLY A 380 10.50 11.75 -6.96
N GLN A 381 9.25 11.30 -7.17
CA GLN A 381 8.59 11.30 -8.48
C GLN A 381 8.55 12.70 -9.13
N ALA A 382 8.46 13.76 -8.33
CA ALA A 382 8.44 15.14 -8.82
C ALA A 382 9.73 15.55 -9.56
N PHE A 383 10.82 14.80 -9.36
CA PHE A 383 12.15 15.07 -9.90
C PHE A 383 12.61 13.98 -10.88
N ASN A 384 11.70 13.11 -11.32
CA ASN A 384 12.01 12.06 -12.28
C ASN A 384 12.55 12.66 -13.58
N GLN A 385 13.62 12.06 -14.10
CA GLN A 385 14.15 12.37 -15.42
C GLN A 385 13.97 11.15 -16.31
N ASN A 386 13.57 11.37 -17.56
CA ASN A 386 13.43 10.33 -18.55
C ASN A 386 14.04 10.79 -19.88
N LYS A 387 14.58 9.84 -20.64
CA LYS A 387 15.12 10.08 -21.97
C LYS A 387 15.01 8.81 -22.81
N THR A 388 14.38 8.93 -23.98
CA THR A 388 14.33 7.86 -24.98
C THR A 388 15.30 8.19 -26.09
N VAL A 389 16.20 7.25 -26.41
CA VAL A 389 17.23 7.41 -27.44
C VAL A 389 17.28 6.18 -28.32
N GLU A 390 17.61 6.40 -29.59
CA GLU A 390 17.99 5.33 -30.51
C GLU A 390 19.52 5.28 -30.57
N VAL A 391 20.10 4.12 -30.32
CA VAL A 391 21.54 3.94 -30.21
C VAL A 391 22.03 2.80 -31.08
N THR A 392 23.28 2.92 -31.49
CA THR A 392 24.13 1.89 -32.09
C THR A 392 25.40 1.71 -31.24
N LYS A 393 26.16 0.65 -31.51
CA LYS A 393 27.41 0.39 -30.80
C LYS A 393 28.38 1.56 -30.94
N GLY A 394 28.86 2.08 -29.82
CA GLY A 394 29.73 3.24 -29.71
C GLY A 394 29.03 4.54 -29.35
N ASP A 395 27.69 4.62 -29.50
CA ASP A 395 26.94 5.82 -29.21
C ASP A 395 26.94 6.14 -27.71
N LYS A 396 26.96 7.44 -27.42
CA LYS A 396 26.97 7.99 -26.07
C LYS A 396 25.82 8.94 -25.86
N PHE A 397 25.21 8.87 -24.69
CA PHE A 397 24.22 9.85 -24.27
C PHE A 397 24.27 10.08 -22.76
N GLN A 398 23.78 11.25 -22.36
CA GLN A 398 23.70 11.64 -20.95
C GLN A 398 22.24 11.75 -20.49
N ILE A 399 22.02 11.39 -19.23
CA ILE A 399 20.78 11.59 -18.47
C ILE A 399 21.13 11.95 -17.01
N GLY A 400 20.69 13.12 -16.55
CA GLY A 400 21.15 13.66 -15.27
C GLY A 400 22.68 13.76 -15.21
N SER A 401 23.28 13.17 -14.18
CA SER A 401 24.73 13.08 -13.97
C SER A 401 25.37 11.81 -14.55
N TYR A 402 24.58 10.97 -15.24
CA TYR A 402 25.03 9.70 -15.82
C TYR A 402 25.40 9.86 -17.29
N GLU A 403 26.55 9.30 -17.67
CA GLU A 403 26.95 9.09 -19.06
C GLU A 403 26.87 7.60 -19.37
N LEU A 404 26.16 7.28 -20.44
CA LEU A 404 25.90 5.92 -20.89
C LEU A 404 26.50 5.74 -22.28
N THR A 405 27.34 4.71 -22.44
CA THR A 405 27.91 4.33 -23.74
C THR A 405 27.39 2.95 -24.11
N ALA A 406 26.73 2.82 -25.27
CA ALA A 406 26.33 1.53 -25.80
C ALA A 406 27.58 0.79 -26.29
N ILE A 407 28.01 -0.27 -25.60
CA ILE A 407 29.28 -0.95 -25.91
C ILE A 407 29.07 -2.26 -26.68
N ASP A 408 27.91 -2.91 -26.53
CA ASP A 408 27.64 -4.17 -27.21
C ASP A 408 26.15 -4.46 -27.28
N GLU A 409 25.74 -5.25 -28.27
CA GLU A 409 24.41 -5.81 -28.39
C GLU A 409 24.54 -7.31 -28.63
N GLN A 410 23.88 -8.11 -27.79
CA GLN A 410 23.96 -9.56 -27.81
C GLN A 410 22.56 -10.13 -27.98
N SER A 411 22.43 -11.14 -28.83
CA SER A 411 21.20 -11.90 -28.95
C SER A 411 21.50 -13.39 -28.92
N SER A 412 20.58 -14.16 -28.36
CA SER A 412 20.64 -15.60 -28.34
C SER A 412 19.24 -16.16 -28.09
N GLU A 413 19.13 -17.48 -28.01
CA GLU A 413 17.89 -18.15 -27.74
C GLU A 413 18.10 -19.40 -26.88
N ASN A 414 17.06 -19.81 -26.19
CA ASN A 414 16.95 -21.12 -25.57
C ASN A 414 15.63 -21.78 -26.00
N GLU A 415 15.30 -22.93 -25.42
CA GLU A 415 14.07 -23.66 -25.74
C GLU A 415 12.79 -22.86 -25.44
N ASN A 416 12.83 -21.93 -24.47
CA ASN A 416 11.67 -21.19 -23.97
C ASN A 416 11.49 -19.81 -24.63
N TYR A 417 12.58 -19.07 -24.81
CA TYR A 417 12.54 -17.71 -25.34
C TYR A 417 13.80 -17.33 -26.13
N GLU A 418 13.60 -16.40 -27.06
CA GLU A 418 14.66 -15.60 -27.68
C GLU A 418 14.91 -14.37 -26.79
N TRP A 419 16.15 -13.90 -26.73
CA TRP A 419 16.49 -12.70 -25.99
C TRP A 419 17.48 -11.83 -26.74
N SER A 420 17.31 -10.52 -26.59
CA SER A 420 18.22 -9.48 -27.08
C SER A 420 18.57 -8.57 -25.92
N ARG A 421 19.86 -8.35 -25.70
CA ARG A 421 20.42 -7.63 -24.56
C ARG A 421 21.36 -6.55 -25.05
N LEU A 422 21.16 -5.33 -24.55
CA LEU A 422 22.00 -4.20 -24.88
C LEU A 422 22.90 -3.88 -23.68
N ILE A 423 24.21 -3.81 -23.89
CA ILE A 423 25.19 -3.59 -22.82
C ILE A 423 25.65 -2.14 -22.84
N PHE A 424 25.49 -1.47 -21.70
CA PHE A 424 25.94 -0.11 -21.46
C PHE A 424 27.12 -0.07 -20.51
N ASP A 425 28.17 0.68 -20.86
CA ASP A 425 29.13 1.21 -19.89
C ASP A 425 28.54 2.44 -19.21
N VAL A 426 28.61 2.51 -17.88
CA VAL A 426 27.95 3.54 -17.08
C VAL A 426 28.97 4.34 -16.28
N LYS A 427 29.00 5.65 -16.52
CA LYS A 427 29.82 6.59 -15.75
C LYS A 427 28.97 7.61 -15.01
N HIS A 428 29.42 8.05 -13.85
CA HIS A 428 28.78 9.10 -13.07
C HIS A 428 29.82 10.09 -12.56
N GLY A 429 29.76 11.33 -13.04
CA GLY A 429 30.75 12.37 -12.71
C GLY A 429 32.19 11.94 -13.04
N GLY A 430 32.38 11.25 -14.17
CA GLY A 430 33.68 10.74 -14.61
C GLY A 430 34.16 9.43 -13.96
N ARG A 431 33.49 8.97 -12.88
CA ARG A 431 33.79 7.67 -12.25
C ARG A 431 33.06 6.55 -12.97
N ASP A 432 33.79 5.49 -13.32
CA ASP A 432 33.24 4.24 -13.84
C ASP A 432 32.44 3.50 -12.76
N LEU A 433 31.21 3.12 -13.11
CA LEU A 433 30.26 2.41 -12.25
C LEU A 433 30.02 0.96 -12.71
N GLY A 434 30.69 0.51 -13.77
CA GLY A 434 30.53 -0.79 -14.42
C GLY A 434 29.43 -0.78 -15.48
N THR A 435 28.99 -1.99 -15.86
CA THR A 435 28.03 -2.16 -16.95
C THR A 435 26.60 -2.40 -16.48
N MET A 436 25.64 -2.03 -17.31
CA MET A 436 24.22 -2.34 -17.15
C MET A 436 23.70 -2.97 -18.44
N ALA A 437 22.91 -4.03 -18.32
CA ALA A 437 22.51 -4.82 -19.47
C ALA A 437 20.99 -5.10 -19.47
N PRO A 438 20.15 -4.11 -19.84
CA PRO A 438 18.73 -4.36 -20.06
C PRO A 438 18.52 -5.37 -21.19
N GLU A 439 17.46 -6.16 -21.06
CA GLU A 439 17.16 -7.27 -21.96
C GLU A 439 15.69 -7.25 -22.38
N LYS A 440 15.44 -7.65 -23.62
CA LYS A 440 14.13 -7.92 -24.18
C LYS A 440 14.05 -9.41 -24.45
N ARG A 441 12.99 -10.06 -23.98
CA ARG A 441 12.73 -11.48 -24.26
C ARG A 441 11.48 -11.64 -25.11
N PHE A 442 11.49 -12.60 -26.02
CA PHE A 442 10.33 -13.04 -26.77
C PHE A 442 10.08 -14.53 -26.50
N TYR A 443 8.98 -14.83 -25.81
CA TYR A 443 8.63 -16.20 -25.44
C TYR A 443 7.96 -16.91 -26.62
N LYS A 444 8.54 -18.03 -27.05
CA LYS A 444 8.21 -18.72 -28.30
C LYS A 444 6.78 -19.26 -28.30
N THR A 445 6.39 -19.92 -27.21
CA THR A 445 5.08 -20.58 -27.06
C THR A 445 3.94 -19.59 -26.88
N SER A 446 4.09 -18.61 -25.97
CA SER A 446 3.05 -17.62 -25.68
C SER A 446 3.00 -16.48 -26.69
N ARG A 447 4.02 -16.34 -27.56
CA ARG A 447 4.20 -15.23 -28.51
C ARG A 447 4.17 -13.85 -27.83
N GLN A 448 4.65 -13.78 -26.59
CA GLN A 448 4.63 -12.56 -25.79
C GLN A 448 6.04 -12.01 -25.57
N PRO A 449 6.26 -10.71 -25.87
CA PRO A 449 7.49 -10.04 -25.46
C PRO A 449 7.42 -9.64 -23.98
N THR A 450 8.57 -9.64 -23.31
CA THR A 450 8.75 -9.07 -21.97
C THR A 450 10.02 -8.25 -21.91
N SER A 451 10.06 -7.30 -20.99
CA SER A 451 11.26 -6.53 -20.69
C SER A 451 11.86 -7.00 -19.37
N GLU A 452 13.17 -7.11 -19.36
CA GLU A 452 14.00 -7.36 -18.18
C GLU A 452 14.88 -6.13 -18.01
N VAL A 453 14.48 -5.24 -17.11
CA VAL A 453 15.10 -3.92 -16.99
C VAL A 453 16.37 -3.97 -16.15
N ALA A 454 17.34 -3.15 -16.50
CA ALA A 454 18.54 -2.99 -15.67
C ALA A 454 18.31 -1.85 -14.69
N ILE A 455 18.45 -2.14 -13.40
CA ILE A 455 18.25 -1.15 -12.32
C ILE A 455 19.52 -1.09 -11.47
N ARG A 456 20.17 0.07 -11.46
CA ARG A 456 21.23 0.38 -10.50
C ARG A 456 20.62 1.20 -9.36
N ARG A 457 20.42 0.53 -8.22
CA ARG A 457 19.78 1.14 -7.05
C ARG A 457 20.75 1.90 -6.16
N ARG A 458 20.37 3.08 -5.70
CA ARG A 458 21.07 3.83 -4.64
C ARG A 458 20.05 4.47 -3.71
N LEU A 459 20.49 4.89 -2.52
CA LEU A 459 19.61 5.56 -1.57
C LEU A 459 19.11 6.92 -2.09
N ASN A 460 19.90 7.62 -2.89
CA ASN A 460 19.54 8.94 -3.42
C ASN A 460 18.72 8.84 -4.73
N GLU A 461 19.03 7.89 -5.61
CA GLU A 461 18.35 7.71 -6.89
C GLU A 461 18.64 6.32 -7.49
N ASP A 462 17.74 5.85 -8.33
CA ASP A 462 17.90 4.65 -9.13
C ASP A 462 18.12 5.04 -10.60
N LEU A 463 19.17 4.51 -11.23
CA LEU A 463 19.32 4.55 -12.68
C LEU A 463 18.63 3.33 -13.27
N TYR A 464 17.71 3.55 -14.19
CA TYR A 464 16.84 2.53 -14.76
C TYR A 464 16.96 2.55 -16.27
N LEU A 465 17.26 1.40 -16.88
CA LEU A 465 17.33 1.23 -18.32
C LEU A 465 16.34 0.16 -18.76
N ASN A 466 15.52 0.48 -19.75
CA ASN A 466 14.66 -0.45 -20.45
C ASN A 466 15.07 -0.50 -21.93
N PHE A 467 15.27 -1.71 -22.44
CA PHE A 467 15.43 -1.94 -23.86
C PHE A 467 14.04 -2.10 -24.48
N ALA A 468 13.58 -1.09 -25.22
CA ALA A 468 12.23 -1.05 -25.77
C ALA A 468 12.07 -1.97 -26.99
N GLY A 469 13.16 -2.19 -27.73
CA GLY A 469 13.23 -2.99 -28.96
C GLY A 469 14.01 -2.26 -30.04
N SER A 470 13.87 -2.70 -31.29
CA SER A 470 14.49 -2.03 -32.45
C SER A 470 13.66 -0.82 -32.93
N SER A 471 14.31 0.13 -33.59
CA SER A 471 13.68 1.27 -34.25
C SER A 471 12.81 0.83 -35.42
N ASN A 472 11.95 1.72 -35.93
CA ASN A 472 11.00 1.40 -37.01
C ASN A 472 11.68 0.95 -38.31
N ASP A 473 12.92 1.37 -38.55
CA ASP A 473 13.76 0.96 -39.69
C ASP A 473 14.63 -0.28 -39.40
N ASN A 474 14.52 -0.85 -38.19
CA ASN A 474 15.29 -1.98 -37.69
C ASN A 474 16.82 -1.76 -37.69
N GLN A 475 17.29 -0.51 -37.77
CA GLN A 475 18.72 -0.19 -37.83
C GLN A 475 19.33 0.17 -36.47
N ARG A 476 18.50 0.55 -35.48
CA ARG A 476 18.94 1.06 -34.19
C ARG A 476 18.19 0.38 -33.05
N SER A 477 18.79 0.42 -31.86
CA SER A 477 18.18 -0.07 -30.64
C SER A 477 17.57 1.09 -29.85
N VAL A 478 16.28 0.99 -29.54
CA VAL A 478 15.52 2.01 -28.80
C VAL A 478 15.62 1.74 -27.30
N VAL A 479 16.10 2.73 -26.57
CA VAL A 479 16.41 2.61 -25.15
C VAL A 479 15.74 3.73 -24.39
N GLN A 480 15.09 3.34 -23.30
CA GLN A 480 14.44 4.26 -22.38
C GLN A 480 15.27 4.28 -21.10
N ALA A 481 15.91 5.42 -20.83
CA ALA A 481 16.68 5.64 -19.63
C ALA A 481 15.91 6.57 -18.68
N TYR A 482 15.96 6.25 -17.38
CA TYR A 482 15.33 7.05 -16.34
C TYR A 482 16.27 7.20 -15.15
N VAL A 483 16.17 8.36 -14.50
CA VAL A 483 16.73 8.60 -13.18
C VAL A 483 15.56 8.82 -12.25
N PHE A 484 15.39 7.92 -11.29
CA PHE A 484 14.29 7.93 -10.32
C PHE A 484 14.82 8.27 -8.92
N PRO A 485 14.65 9.50 -8.44
CA PRO A 485 15.10 9.88 -7.11
C PRO A 485 14.33 9.15 -6.01
N LEU A 486 15.03 8.76 -4.95
CA LEU A 486 14.47 8.33 -3.66
C LEU A 486 13.58 7.07 -3.65
N VAL A 487 13.42 6.33 -4.76
CA VAL A 487 12.57 5.11 -4.83
C VAL A 487 12.95 4.08 -3.76
N SER A 488 14.25 3.95 -3.45
CA SER A 488 14.74 3.06 -2.38
C SER A 488 14.08 3.28 -1.01
N TRP A 489 13.63 4.50 -0.70
CA TRP A 489 12.97 4.82 0.57
C TRP A 489 11.57 4.21 0.70
N ILE A 490 10.91 3.88 -0.41
CA ILE A 490 9.65 3.12 -0.42
C ILE A 490 9.89 1.72 0.16
N TRP A 491 10.95 1.05 -0.30
CA TRP A 491 11.30 -0.30 0.13
C TRP A 491 11.80 -0.33 1.58
N ILE A 492 12.59 0.66 1.98
CA ILE A 492 13.00 0.83 3.38
C ILE A 492 11.77 1.07 4.27
N GLY A 493 10.85 1.92 3.82
CA GLY A 493 9.58 2.15 4.48
C GLY A 493 8.83 0.83 4.71
N TRP A 494 8.77 -0.07 3.73
CA TRP A 494 8.11 -1.36 3.92
C TRP A 494 8.71 -2.19 5.06
N TRP A 495 10.04 -2.30 5.14
CA TRP A 495 10.69 -3.03 6.23
C TRP A 495 10.37 -2.45 7.61
N ILE A 496 10.30 -1.11 7.71
CA ILE A 496 9.91 -0.43 8.94
C ILE A 496 8.43 -0.70 9.26
N LEU A 497 7.55 -0.67 8.25
CA LEU A 497 6.11 -0.98 8.40
C LEU A 497 5.95 -2.40 8.92
N PHE A 498 6.65 -3.35 8.32
CA PHE A 498 6.62 -4.76 8.71
C PHE A 498 7.03 -4.93 10.17
N ALA A 499 8.20 -4.39 10.56
CA ALA A 499 8.70 -4.45 11.94
C ALA A 499 7.74 -3.78 12.95
N GLY A 500 7.26 -2.57 12.65
CA GLY A 500 6.33 -1.83 13.50
C GLY A 500 4.99 -2.55 13.69
N THR A 501 4.53 -3.24 12.65
CA THR A 501 3.29 -4.02 12.68
C THR A 501 3.46 -5.29 13.52
N LEU A 502 4.60 -6.00 13.40
CA LEU A 502 4.91 -7.11 14.27
C LEU A 502 4.98 -6.69 15.74
N ILE A 503 5.59 -5.53 16.04
CA ILE A 503 5.61 -4.98 17.40
C ILE A 503 4.18 -4.75 17.91
N CYS A 504 3.26 -4.23 17.10
CA CYS A 504 1.85 -4.04 17.48
C CYS A 504 1.12 -5.34 17.88
N LEU A 505 1.61 -6.51 17.44
CA LEU A 505 1.06 -7.83 17.76
C LEU A 505 1.66 -8.43 19.04
N ILE A 506 2.82 -7.95 19.50
CA ILE A 506 3.46 -8.42 20.73
C ILE A 506 2.63 -7.96 21.95
N PRO A 507 2.31 -8.87 22.89
CA PRO A 507 1.64 -8.50 24.14
C PRO A 507 2.43 -7.46 24.93
N SER A 508 1.79 -6.38 25.36
CA SER A 508 2.44 -5.36 26.19
C SER A 508 2.80 -5.92 27.58
N LYS A 509 3.99 -5.56 28.08
CA LYS A 509 4.47 -5.92 29.43
C LYS A 509 3.50 -5.49 30.53
N VAL A 510 2.92 -4.31 30.37
CA VAL A 510 1.86 -3.82 31.23
C VAL A 510 0.53 -4.18 30.57
N ARG A 511 -0.25 -5.06 31.21
CA ARG A 511 -1.62 -5.33 30.77
C ARG A 511 -2.43 -4.08 31.10
N LEU A 512 -2.82 -3.30 30.09
CA LEU A 512 -3.76 -2.21 30.30
C LEU A 512 -5.07 -2.83 30.83
N GLN A 513 -5.31 -2.70 32.14
CA GLN A 513 -6.61 -2.96 32.73
C GLN A 513 -7.52 -1.82 32.30
N TYR A 514 -8.26 -2.02 31.21
CA TYR A 514 -9.45 -1.23 30.99
C TYR A 514 -10.48 -1.67 32.02
N ALA A 515 -11.19 -0.72 32.63
CA ALA A 515 -12.37 -1.06 33.40
C ALA A 515 -13.28 -1.85 32.46
N ARG A 516 -13.45 -3.16 32.70
CA ARG A 516 -14.57 -3.88 32.11
C ARG A 516 -15.78 -3.10 32.59
N THR A 517 -16.56 -2.55 31.67
CA THR A 517 -17.95 -2.24 31.98
C THR A 517 -18.51 -3.55 32.50
N GLU A 518 -18.72 -3.64 33.82
CA GLU A 518 -19.51 -4.72 34.38
C GLU A 518 -20.81 -4.71 33.59
N VAL A 519 -21.15 -5.85 33.02
CA VAL A 519 -22.49 -6.08 32.51
C VAL A 519 -23.38 -5.99 33.74
N VAL A 520 -23.88 -4.79 34.05
CA VAL A 520 -24.91 -4.61 35.06
C VAL A 520 -26.09 -5.38 34.50
N GLY A 521 -26.30 -6.58 35.05
CA GLY A 521 -27.38 -7.47 34.64
C GLY A 521 -28.67 -6.67 34.57
N VAL A 522 -29.43 -6.89 33.49
CA VAL A 522 -30.77 -6.33 33.33
C VAL A 522 -31.54 -6.64 34.61
N ALA A 523 -31.79 -5.62 35.43
CA ALA A 523 -32.66 -5.75 36.58
C ALA A 523 -34.02 -6.21 36.04
N LYS A 524 -34.41 -7.46 36.32
CA LYS A 524 -35.75 -7.95 36.04
C LYS A 524 -36.73 -7.00 36.74
N LYS A 525 -37.55 -6.36 35.92
CA LYS A 525 -38.58 -5.42 36.30
C LYS A 525 -39.76 -6.18 36.90
N ASP A 526 -39.58 -6.81 38.06
CA ASP A 526 -40.65 -7.43 38.84
C ASP A 526 -40.44 -7.11 40.32
N VAL A 527 -40.61 -5.85 40.70
CA VAL A 527 -40.82 -5.49 42.11
C VAL A 527 -42.29 -5.75 42.42
N THR A 528 -42.55 -6.81 43.16
CA THR A 528 -43.86 -7.09 43.76
C THR A 528 -44.15 -5.99 44.78
N VAL A 529 -45.11 -5.12 44.48
CA VAL A 529 -45.64 -4.18 45.48
C VAL A 529 -46.47 -5.00 46.46
N THR A 530 -46.00 -5.11 47.70
CA THR A 530 -46.82 -5.57 48.83
C THR A 530 -47.10 -4.38 49.73
N ARG A 531 -48.37 -3.98 49.79
CA ARG A 531 -49.09 -3.74 51.05
C ARG A 531 -50.54 -4.11 50.85
#